data_AF-A0A2E8J0R0-F1
#
_entry.id   AF-A0A2E8J0R0-F1
#
_cell.length_a   1.000
_cell.length_b   1.000
_cell.length_c   1.000
_cell.angle_alpha   90.00
_cell.angle_beta   90.00
_cell.angle_gamma   90.00
#
_symmetry.space_group_name_H-M   'P 1'
#
loop_
_entity.id
_entity.type
_entity.pdbx_description
1 polymer ?
#
loop_
_entity_poly.entity_id
_entity_poly.type
_entity_poly.pdbx_seq_one_letter_code
_entity_poly.pdbx_strand_id
1 'polypeptide(L)'
;MSNLPALSITEMSAALTKAENRIKASGGSAGNNKPFIKLTKGEEWIYGAEEIDVQEGSHWAVNPRSLMDGFVAWGAGKVEGERMQSVFLPEAIQASDLPDVGFAWKPQYSFELACVKGDDKGQEVLYKNTSKGAEKMFLKLMAEIHTQIDQDGLNVVPILELFSSSYKHSEFGKVVEPEYTIHKWAPMDAEEVPDEPEVEPEEDDEVEEAEVVKPKTRKRRRAVAQ
;
A
#
# COMPACT_ATOMS: atom_id res chain seq x y z
N MET A 1 35.83 -24.24 -32.43
CA MET A 1 36.62 -23.64 -31.35
C MET A 1 35.68 -22.78 -30.53
N SER A 2 35.24 -23.26 -29.36
CA SER A 2 34.24 -22.56 -28.54
C SER A 2 34.92 -21.43 -27.79
N ASN A 3 34.49 -20.19 -28.04
CA ASN A 3 35.13 -18.97 -27.54
C ASN A 3 34.48 -18.51 -26.23
N LEU A 4 34.17 -19.47 -25.34
CA LEU A 4 33.65 -19.17 -24.02
C LEU A 4 34.81 -18.80 -23.09
N PRO A 5 34.68 -17.72 -22.30
CA PRO A 5 35.73 -17.31 -21.38
C PRO A 5 36.03 -18.42 -20.36
N ALA A 6 37.31 -18.71 -20.15
CA ALA A 6 37.78 -19.70 -19.19
C ALA A 6 37.71 -19.12 -17.77
N LEU A 7 36.51 -19.03 -17.20
CA LEU A 7 36.34 -18.84 -15.77
C LEU A 7 36.40 -20.20 -15.08
N SER A 8 37.22 -20.31 -14.04
CA SER A 8 37.21 -21.50 -13.17
C SER A 8 35.90 -21.59 -12.41
N ILE A 9 35.54 -22.81 -11.97
CA ILE A 9 34.31 -23.04 -11.19
C ILE A 9 34.30 -22.17 -9.92
N THR A 10 35.45 -21.97 -9.28
CA THR A 10 35.59 -21.12 -8.09
C THR A 10 35.34 -19.64 -8.40
N GLU A 11 35.86 -19.14 -9.51
CA GLU A 11 35.63 -17.75 -9.95
C GLU A 11 34.17 -17.53 -10.35
N MET A 12 33.55 -18.52 -10.99
CA MET A 12 32.13 -18.50 -11.33
C MET A 12 31.27 -18.46 -10.05
N SER A 13 31.56 -19.32 -9.06
CA SER A 13 30.86 -19.31 -7.78
C SER A 13 31.02 -17.98 -7.04
N ALA A 14 32.23 -17.42 -6.98
CA ALA A 14 32.48 -16.13 -6.34
C ALA A 14 31.77 -14.97 -7.07
N ALA A 15 31.74 -15.00 -8.41
CA ALA A 15 31.03 -14.03 -9.22
C ALA A 15 29.51 -14.12 -9.03
N LEU A 16 28.96 -15.33 -8.92
CA LEU A 16 27.55 -15.55 -8.63
C LEU A 16 27.18 -15.09 -7.22
N THR A 17 27.94 -15.44 -6.18
CA THR A 17 27.71 -14.94 -4.81
C THR A 17 27.80 -13.41 -4.74
N LYS A 18 28.75 -12.80 -5.46
CA LYS A 18 28.86 -11.34 -5.55
C LYS A 18 27.66 -10.73 -6.30
N ALA A 19 27.18 -11.39 -7.35
CA ALA A 19 25.99 -10.97 -8.08
C ALA A 19 24.73 -11.09 -7.22
N GLU A 20 24.54 -12.20 -6.50
CA GLU A 20 23.45 -12.40 -5.54
C GLU A 20 23.47 -11.35 -4.43
N ASN A 21 24.65 -11.10 -3.83
CA ASN A 21 24.79 -10.09 -2.79
C ASN A 21 24.56 -8.68 -3.35
N ARG A 22 24.97 -8.41 -4.59
CA ARG A 22 24.64 -7.16 -5.28
C ARG A 22 23.14 -7.04 -5.52
N ILE A 23 22.47 -8.09 -5.99
CA ILE A 23 21.02 -8.12 -6.22
C ILE A 23 20.25 -7.92 -4.91
N LYS A 24 20.71 -8.54 -3.82
CA LYS A 24 20.15 -8.39 -2.47
C LYS A 24 20.42 -7.00 -1.86
N ALA A 25 21.57 -6.40 -2.16
CA ALA A 25 21.98 -5.10 -1.62
C ALA A 25 21.53 -3.90 -2.48
N SER A 26 21.27 -4.09 -3.77
CA SER A 26 20.71 -3.07 -4.64
C SER A 26 19.20 -3.05 -4.49
N GLY A 27 18.70 -2.28 -3.52
CA GLY A 27 17.31 -1.80 -3.47
C GLY A 27 16.98 -0.86 -4.64
N GLY A 28 17.28 -1.29 -5.87
CA GLY A 28 17.06 -0.56 -7.11
C GLY A 28 16.28 -1.43 -8.09
N SER A 29 15.01 -1.08 -8.29
CA SER A 29 14.09 -1.37 -9.40
C SER A 29 13.89 -2.79 -9.95
N ALA A 30 14.71 -3.79 -9.61
CA ALA A 30 14.56 -5.15 -10.18
C ALA A 30 14.92 -6.27 -9.17
N GLY A 31 14.55 -6.08 -7.89
CA GLY A 31 14.98 -6.97 -6.80
C GLY A 31 13.98 -7.20 -5.66
N ASN A 32 12.73 -6.74 -5.75
CA ASN A 32 11.70 -7.15 -4.80
C ASN A 32 10.91 -8.27 -5.48
N ASN A 33 11.22 -9.53 -5.16
CA ASN A 33 10.48 -10.71 -5.66
C ASN A 33 9.04 -10.79 -5.09
N LYS A 34 8.53 -9.70 -4.51
CA LYS A 34 7.20 -9.59 -3.92
C LYS A 34 6.21 -9.15 -5.01
N PRO A 35 5.02 -9.77 -5.09
CA PRO A 35 3.95 -9.26 -5.95
C PRO A 35 3.60 -7.81 -5.61
N PHE A 36 3.29 -7.00 -6.61
CA PHE A 36 2.80 -5.64 -6.39
C PHE A 36 1.34 -5.67 -5.94
N ILE A 37 1.01 -4.91 -4.91
CA ILE A 37 -0.36 -4.60 -4.53
C ILE A 37 -0.75 -3.23 -5.10
N LYS A 38 -1.96 -3.11 -5.64
CA LYS A 38 -2.48 -1.88 -6.25
C LYS A 38 -3.98 -1.73 -6.03
N LEU A 39 -4.44 -0.48 -6.01
CA LEU A 39 -5.85 -0.13 -6.03
C LEU A 39 -6.29 0.11 -7.49
N THR A 40 -7.33 -0.59 -7.93
CA THR A 40 -7.89 -0.46 -9.28
C THR A 40 -8.75 0.80 -9.39
N LYS A 41 -9.09 1.19 -10.62
CA LYS A 41 -10.13 2.21 -10.87
C LYS A 41 -11.54 1.73 -10.46
N GLY A 42 -11.71 0.43 -10.26
CA GLY A 42 -12.92 -0.23 -9.79
C GLY A 42 -13.08 -0.20 -8.27
N GLU A 43 -12.18 0.48 -7.54
CA GLU A 43 -12.14 0.54 -6.06
C GLU A 43 -11.70 -0.77 -5.38
N GLU A 44 -11.21 -1.75 -6.15
CA GLU A 44 -10.72 -3.02 -5.62
C GLU A 44 -9.21 -2.97 -5.33
N TRP A 45 -8.80 -3.55 -4.21
CA TRP A 45 -7.40 -3.84 -3.95
C TRP A 45 -7.05 -5.21 -4.52
N ILE A 46 -6.03 -5.26 -5.37
CA ILE A 46 -5.55 -6.49 -5.99
C ILE A 46 -4.04 -6.60 -5.90
N TYR A 47 -3.50 -7.82 -5.92
CA TYR A 47 -2.07 -8.05 -5.94
C TYR A 47 -1.61 -9.09 -6.96
N GLY A 48 -0.33 -9.01 -7.33
CA GLY A 48 0.32 -9.97 -8.21
C GLY A 48 -0.04 -9.83 -9.70
N ALA A 49 0.55 -10.70 -10.51
CA ALA A 49 0.31 -10.73 -11.96
C ALA A 49 -1.07 -11.30 -12.32
N GLU A 50 -1.64 -12.08 -11.41
CA GLU A 50 -2.95 -12.72 -11.56
C GLU A 50 -4.10 -11.83 -11.10
N GLU A 51 -3.79 -10.61 -10.60
CA GLU A 51 -4.80 -9.66 -10.11
C GLU A 51 -5.70 -10.28 -9.02
N ILE A 52 -5.07 -10.92 -8.04
CA ILE A 52 -5.77 -11.58 -6.92
C ILE A 52 -6.41 -10.51 -6.04
N ASP A 53 -7.71 -10.62 -5.78
CA ASP A 53 -8.45 -9.72 -4.89
C ASP A 53 -7.93 -9.85 -3.46
N VAL A 54 -7.65 -8.72 -2.83
CA VAL A 54 -7.38 -8.64 -1.39
C VAL A 54 -8.68 -8.90 -0.66
N GLN A 55 -8.67 -9.87 0.26
CA GLN A 55 -9.86 -10.18 1.05
C GLN A 55 -10.31 -8.97 1.90
N GLU A 56 -11.61 -8.70 1.92
CA GLU A 56 -12.24 -7.74 2.83
C GLU A 56 -11.98 -8.13 4.29
N GLY A 57 -11.63 -7.15 5.15
CA GLY A 57 -11.27 -7.41 6.55
C GLY A 57 -9.87 -8.02 6.77
N SER A 58 -9.07 -8.18 5.72
CA SER A 58 -7.68 -8.62 5.86
C SER A 58 -6.82 -7.55 6.54
N HIS A 59 -5.86 -8.00 7.35
CA HIS A 59 -4.94 -7.12 8.05
C HIS A 59 -3.51 -7.26 7.52
N TRP A 60 -2.87 -6.13 7.26
CA TRP A 60 -1.57 -6.04 6.61
C TRP A 60 -0.57 -5.29 7.48
N ALA A 61 0.45 -5.98 7.96
CA ALA A 61 1.56 -5.36 8.68
C ALA A 61 2.48 -4.63 7.70
N VAL A 62 2.71 -3.32 7.89
CA VAL A 62 3.70 -2.58 7.10
C VAL A 62 5.06 -2.72 7.74
N ASN A 63 6.08 -3.07 6.97
CA ASN A 63 7.46 -3.01 7.43
C ASN A 63 7.96 -1.56 7.44
N PRO A 64 8.16 -0.89 8.60
CA PRO A 64 8.58 0.52 8.64
C PRO A 64 9.96 0.73 7.99
N ARG A 65 10.85 -0.27 8.02
CA ARG A 65 12.18 -0.20 7.41
C ARG A 65 12.14 -0.20 5.87
N SER A 66 11.01 -0.55 5.29
CA SER A 66 10.82 -0.62 3.83
C SER A 66 10.32 0.67 3.19
N LEU A 67 10.06 1.71 3.99
CA LEU A 67 9.62 3.01 3.50
C LEU A 67 10.71 3.60 2.58
N MET A 68 10.36 3.80 1.32
CA MET A 68 11.22 4.39 0.31
C MET A 68 10.50 5.48 -0.46
N ASP A 69 11.25 6.53 -0.78
CA ASP A 69 10.84 7.61 -1.67
C ASP A 69 11.84 7.79 -2.81
N GLY A 70 11.44 8.53 -3.83
CA GLY A 70 12.30 8.79 -4.97
C GLY A 70 11.51 9.20 -6.20
N PHE A 71 12.02 8.82 -7.37
CA PHE A 71 11.50 9.25 -8.65
C PHE A 71 11.52 8.12 -9.68
N VAL A 72 10.54 8.18 -10.59
CA VAL A 72 10.45 7.30 -11.76
C VAL A 72 10.10 8.11 -13.00
N ALA A 73 10.73 7.78 -14.11
CA ALA A 73 10.44 8.32 -15.44
C ALA A 73 9.82 7.22 -16.30
N TRP A 74 8.64 7.48 -16.84
CA TRP A 74 7.91 6.56 -17.71
C TRP A 74 7.91 7.07 -19.14
N GLY A 75 8.24 6.18 -20.07
CA GLY A 75 8.25 6.45 -21.50
C GLY A 75 7.77 5.24 -22.29
N ALA A 76 6.94 5.47 -23.31
CA ALA A 76 6.43 4.43 -24.21
C ALA A 76 5.88 3.16 -23.50
N GLY A 77 5.26 3.32 -22.33
CA GLY A 77 4.66 2.22 -21.56
C GLY A 77 5.64 1.40 -20.71
N LYS A 78 6.89 1.83 -20.55
CA LYS A 78 7.89 1.19 -19.70
C LYS A 78 8.61 2.21 -18.80
N VAL A 79 9.30 1.70 -17.79
CA VAL A 79 10.20 2.49 -16.94
C VAL A 79 11.48 2.78 -17.73
N GLU A 80 11.79 4.07 -17.89
CA GLU A 80 13.01 4.55 -18.56
C GLU A 80 14.08 4.98 -17.56
N GLY A 81 13.66 5.31 -16.33
CA GLY A 81 14.54 5.55 -15.20
C GLY A 81 13.80 5.37 -13.89
N GLU A 82 14.47 4.82 -12.88
CA GLU A 82 13.97 4.76 -11.50
C GLU A 82 15.13 5.02 -10.54
N ARG A 83 14.88 5.87 -9.54
CA ARG A 83 15.81 6.13 -8.43
C ARG A 83 14.98 6.17 -7.15
N MET A 84 15.15 5.16 -6.31
CA MET A 84 14.50 5.07 -5.00
C MET A 84 15.57 5.05 -3.91
N GLN A 85 15.23 5.52 -2.72
CA GLN A 85 16.06 5.43 -1.54
C GLN A 85 15.22 5.23 -0.29
N SER A 86 15.84 4.81 0.80
CA SER A 86 15.16 4.74 2.10
C SER A 86 14.93 6.14 2.65
N VAL A 87 13.76 6.35 3.26
CA VAL A 87 13.42 7.61 3.95
C VAL A 87 14.27 7.87 5.21
N PHE A 88 15.02 6.87 5.68
CA PHE A 88 15.94 7.02 6.82
C PHE A 88 17.31 7.58 6.43
N LEU A 89 17.57 7.78 5.13
CA LEU A 89 18.77 8.49 4.71
C LEU A 89 18.60 9.99 4.95
N PRO A 90 19.67 10.68 5.38
CA PRO A 90 19.59 12.09 5.78
C PRO A 90 19.32 13.05 4.61
N GLU A 91 19.64 12.65 3.37
CA GLU A 91 19.52 13.49 2.19
C GLU A 91 18.44 12.95 1.24
N ALA A 92 17.49 13.80 0.87
CA ALA A 92 16.49 13.49 -0.14
C ALA A 92 17.10 13.49 -1.55
N ILE A 93 16.72 12.54 -2.40
CA ILE A 93 17.02 12.61 -3.85
C ILE A 93 16.46 13.92 -4.39
N GLN A 94 17.30 14.74 -5.00
CA GLN A 94 16.85 15.94 -5.70
C GLN A 94 16.55 15.61 -7.16
N ALA A 95 15.39 16.06 -7.66
CA ALA A 95 15.02 15.84 -9.06
C ALA A 95 16.04 16.45 -10.04
N SER A 96 16.76 17.50 -9.63
CA SER A 96 17.83 18.15 -10.40
C SER A 96 19.06 17.27 -10.61
N ASP A 97 19.26 16.28 -9.74
CA ASP A 97 20.45 15.42 -9.75
C ASP A 97 20.22 14.15 -10.58
N LEU A 98 19.01 13.97 -11.09
CA LEU A 98 18.63 12.80 -11.88
C LEU A 98 19.11 12.96 -13.33
N PRO A 99 19.60 11.88 -13.96
CA PRO A 99 20.03 11.93 -15.35
C PRO A 99 18.85 12.23 -16.28
N ASP A 100 19.15 12.88 -17.41
CA ASP A 100 18.19 13.00 -18.49
C ASP A 100 18.02 11.62 -19.16
N VAL A 101 16.82 11.07 -19.02
CA VAL A 101 16.41 9.79 -19.62
C VAL A 101 15.42 10.00 -20.76
N GLY A 102 15.25 11.24 -21.25
CA GLY A 102 14.32 11.61 -22.32
C GLY A 102 12.85 11.73 -21.88
N PHE A 103 12.56 11.50 -20.59
CA PHE A 103 11.22 11.56 -20.02
C PHE A 103 11.21 12.26 -18.66
N ALA A 104 10.07 12.89 -18.34
CA ALA A 104 9.91 13.61 -17.08
C ALA A 104 9.91 12.64 -15.89
N TRP A 105 10.74 12.95 -14.90
CA TRP A 105 10.74 12.30 -13.60
C TRP A 105 9.49 12.70 -12.80
N LYS A 106 8.87 11.73 -12.13
CA LYS A 106 7.74 11.92 -11.22
C LYS A 106 8.07 11.30 -9.86
N PRO A 107 7.61 11.90 -8.75
CA PRO A 107 7.75 11.29 -7.43
C PRO A 107 7.17 9.88 -7.39
N GLN A 108 7.80 9.00 -6.62
CA GLN A 108 7.38 7.62 -6.39
C GLN A 108 7.59 7.25 -4.94
N TYR A 109 6.65 6.48 -4.39
CA TYR A 109 6.65 6.04 -2.99
C TYR A 109 6.46 4.54 -2.95
N SER A 110 7.16 3.85 -2.04
CA SER A 110 6.96 2.43 -1.84
C SER A 110 7.18 1.95 -0.41
N PHE A 111 6.52 0.86 -0.07
CA PHE A 111 6.70 0.13 1.18
C PHE A 111 6.17 -1.30 1.02
N GLU A 112 6.65 -2.19 1.87
CA GLU A 112 6.29 -3.61 1.90
C GLU A 112 5.24 -3.87 2.96
N LEU A 113 4.30 -4.76 2.64
CA LEU A 113 3.30 -5.27 3.56
C LEU A 113 3.36 -6.80 3.65
N ALA A 114 2.98 -7.34 4.79
CA ALA A 114 2.71 -8.77 4.98
C ALA A 114 1.30 -8.95 5.54
N CYS A 115 0.49 -9.80 4.92
CA CYS A 115 -0.83 -10.12 5.45
C CYS A 115 -0.68 -11.00 6.70
N VAL A 116 -1.28 -10.55 7.80
CA VAL A 116 -1.21 -11.20 9.12
C VAL A 116 -2.55 -11.81 9.57
N LYS A 117 -3.66 -11.39 8.95
CA LYS A 117 -5.01 -11.92 9.19
C LYS A 117 -5.80 -11.93 7.87
N GLY A 118 -6.53 -13.03 7.63
CA GLY A 118 -7.34 -13.24 6.43
C GLY A 118 -6.87 -14.44 5.60
N ASP A 119 -7.53 -14.68 4.48
CA ASP A 119 -7.27 -15.75 3.51
C ASP A 119 -5.87 -15.62 2.89
N ASP A 120 -5.37 -14.39 2.81
CA ASP A 120 -4.05 -14.06 2.26
C ASP A 120 -2.92 -14.15 3.32
N LYS A 121 -3.19 -14.66 4.53
CA LYS A 121 -2.20 -14.69 5.63
C LYS A 121 -0.87 -15.31 5.20
N GLY A 122 0.22 -14.59 5.46
CA GLY A 122 1.58 -14.96 5.05
C GLY A 122 1.98 -14.42 3.66
N GLN A 123 1.05 -13.82 2.90
CA GLN A 123 1.37 -13.16 1.65
C GLN A 123 2.15 -11.86 1.90
N GLU A 124 3.30 -11.73 1.27
CA GLU A 124 4.08 -10.49 1.25
C GLU A 124 3.88 -9.75 -0.08
N VAL A 125 3.67 -8.44 -0.02
CA VAL A 125 3.44 -7.59 -1.20
C VAL A 125 4.26 -6.31 -1.14
N LEU A 126 4.46 -5.69 -2.30
CA LEU A 126 5.07 -4.37 -2.43
C LEU A 126 4.03 -3.35 -2.91
N TYR A 127 3.77 -2.32 -2.12
CA TYR A 127 3.07 -1.13 -2.60
C TYR A 127 4.09 -0.21 -3.28
N LYS A 128 3.85 0.20 -4.53
CA LYS A 128 4.68 1.17 -5.25
C LYS A 128 3.82 2.01 -6.20
N ASN A 129 3.79 3.32 -6.00
CA ASN A 129 2.84 4.19 -6.71
C ASN A 129 3.37 5.63 -6.87
N THR A 130 2.84 6.36 -7.85
CA THR A 130 3.20 7.75 -8.21
C THR A 130 2.03 8.74 -8.12
N SER A 131 0.85 8.27 -7.69
CA SER A 131 -0.36 9.07 -7.59
C SER A 131 -0.32 10.04 -6.40
N LYS A 132 -1.13 11.10 -6.46
CA LYS A 132 -1.33 12.02 -5.35
C LYS A 132 -2.01 11.38 -4.13
N GLY A 133 -2.88 10.40 -4.36
CA GLY A 133 -3.45 9.58 -3.27
C GLY A 133 -2.36 8.77 -2.56
N ALA A 134 -1.44 8.16 -3.31
CA ALA A 134 -0.30 7.45 -2.74
C ALA A 134 0.62 8.35 -1.91
N GLU A 135 0.91 9.57 -2.39
CA GLU A 135 1.68 10.57 -1.66
C GLU A 135 1.04 10.90 -0.30
N LYS A 136 -0.27 11.20 -0.29
CA LYS A 136 -1.02 11.47 0.95
C LYS A 136 -0.96 10.29 1.91
N MET A 137 -1.24 9.09 1.42
CA MET A 137 -1.23 7.86 2.21
C MET A 137 0.15 7.60 2.82
N PHE A 138 1.21 7.77 2.02
CA PHE A 138 2.59 7.57 2.46
C PHE A 138 3.01 8.58 3.54
N LEU A 139 2.67 9.86 3.37
CA LEU A 139 2.95 10.91 4.37
C LEU A 139 2.17 10.67 5.67
N LYS A 140 0.89 10.29 5.57
CA LYS A 140 0.05 9.93 6.72
C LYS A 140 0.67 8.77 7.51
N LEU A 141 1.11 7.73 6.81
CA LEU A 141 1.71 6.54 7.42
C LEU A 141 3.02 6.86 8.14
N MET A 142 3.88 7.67 7.53
CA MET A 142 5.11 8.13 8.20
C MET A 142 4.82 8.96 9.45
N ALA A 143 3.84 9.86 9.40
CA ALA A 143 3.44 10.67 10.55
C ALA A 143 2.86 9.82 11.69
N GLU A 144 2.06 8.79 11.37
CA GLU A 144 1.51 7.86 12.36
C GLU A 144 2.60 6.99 12.99
N ILE A 145 3.53 6.46 12.19
CA ILE A 145 4.70 5.71 12.70
C ILE A 145 5.58 6.59 13.59
N HIS A 146 5.85 7.83 13.18
CA HIS A 146 6.60 8.78 14.01
C HIS A 146 5.91 9.04 15.34
N THR A 147 4.60 9.30 15.30
CA THR A 147 3.78 9.48 16.51
C THR A 147 3.83 8.25 17.42
N GLN A 148 3.77 7.05 16.84
CA GLN A 148 3.85 5.81 17.60
C GLN A 148 5.23 5.63 18.24
N ILE A 149 6.32 5.94 17.54
CA ILE A 149 7.67 5.84 18.12
C ILE A 149 7.80 6.72 19.37
N ASP A 150 7.21 7.92 19.36
CA ASP A 150 7.20 8.83 20.51
C ASP A 150 6.36 8.30 21.69
N GLN A 151 5.32 7.50 21.42
CA GLN A 151 4.40 6.96 22.42
C GLN A 151 4.83 5.58 22.97
N ASP A 152 5.22 4.68 22.07
CA ASP A 152 5.63 3.30 22.32
C ASP A 152 6.60 2.82 21.23
N GLY A 153 7.89 3.09 21.44
CA GLY A 153 8.96 2.68 20.54
C GLY A 153 9.24 1.17 20.47
N LEU A 154 8.53 0.34 21.25
CA LEU A 154 8.65 -1.13 21.14
C LEU A 154 7.71 -1.69 20.07
N ASN A 155 6.51 -1.12 19.93
CA ASN A 155 5.49 -1.56 18.99
C ASN A 155 5.34 -0.53 17.86
N VAL A 156 6.15 -0.66 16.82
CA VAL A 156 6.27 0.34 15.74
C VAL A 156 5.80 -0.14 14.36
N VAL A 157 5.37 -1.40 14.26
CA VAL A 157 4.82 -2.00 13.02
C VAL A 157 3.32 -1.74 13.00
N PRO A 158 2.79 -0.86 12.12
CA PRO A 158 1.35 -0.66 12.02
C PRO A 158 0.71 -1.81 11.25
N ILE A 159 -0.45 -2.23 11.74
CA ILE A 159 -1.26 -3.29 11.13
C ILE A 159 -2.51 -2.64 10.56
N LEU A 160 -2.58 -2.63 9.24
CA LEU A 160 -3.53 -1.87 8.45
C LEU A 160 -4.68 -2.73 7.99
N GLU A 161 -5.86 -2.14 7.89
CA GLU A 161 -6.89 -2.59 6.94
C GLU A 161 -6.93 -1.60 5.78
N LEU A 162 -6.95 -2.12 4.55
CA LEU A 162 -6.88 -1.33 3.32
C LEU A 162 -8.29 -1.03 2.80
N PHE A 163 -8.53 0.24 2.47
CA PHE A 163 -9.81 0.73 1.94
C PHE A 163 -9.58 1.58 0.69
N SER A 164 -10.68 1.97 0.06
CA SER A 164 -10.68 2.94 -1.01
C SER A 164 -11.70 4.04 -0.72
N SER A 165 -11.35 5.26 -1.12
CA SER A 165 -12.31 6.35 -1.22
C SER A 165 -12.36 6.84 -2.66
N SER A 166 -13.42 7.56 -3.02
CA SER A 166 -13.44 8.24 -4.31
C SER A 166 -14.15 9.58 -4.28
N TYR A 167 -13.72 10.44 -5.19
CA TYR A 167 -14.33 11.73 -5.43
C TYR A 167 -14.42 12.02 -6.92
N LYS A 168 -15.27 12.98 -7.29
CA LYS A 168 -15.43 13.43 -8.67
C LYS A 168 -14.50 14.61 -8.95
N HIS A 169 -13.50 14.40 -9.80
CA HIS A 169 -12.66 15.44 -10.38
C HIS A 169 -13.26 15.96 -11.69
N SER A 170 -13.14 17.26 -11.94
CA SER A 170 -13.69 17.92 -13.13
C SER A 170 -13.05 17.43 -14.43
N GLU A 171 -11.74 17.17 -14.43
CA GLU A 171 -10.98 16.71 -15.60
C GLU A 171 -10.88 15.19 -15.73
N PHE A 172 -10.82 14.46 -14.60
CA PHE A 172 -10.48 13.04 -14.59
C PHE A 172 -11.68 12.13 -14.29
N GLY A 173 -12.86 12.71 -14.04
CA GLY A 173 -14.03 11.95 -13.63
C GLY A 173 -13.87 11.38 -12.23
N LYS A 174 -14.20 10.10 -12.02
CA LYS A 174 -14.03 9.42 -10.73
C LYS A 174 -12.53 9.23 -10.46
N VAL A 175 -12.04 9.81 -9.36
CA VAL A 175 -10.70 9.58 -8.83
C VAL A 175 -10.84 8.68 -7.62
N VAL A 176 -10.15 7.56 -7.65
CA VAL A 176 -10.07 6.60 -6.54
C VAL A 176 -8.78 6.87 -5.79
N GLU A 177 -8.85 7.02 -4.46
CA GLU A 177 -7.70 7.23 -3.58
C GLU A 177 -7.55 6.02 -2.64
N PRO A 178 -6.30 5.59 -2.36
CA PRO A 178 -6.04 4.55 -1.38
C PRO A 178 -6.20 5.11 0.03
N GLU A 179 -6.87 4.35 0.89
CA GLU A 179 -7.10 4.66 2.29
C GLU A 179 -6.72 3.46 3.17
N TYR A 180 -6.52 3.73 4.45
CA TYR A 180 -6.32 2.68 5.44
C TYR A 180 -6.72 3.16 6.85
N THR A 181 -6.99 2.21 7.72
CA THR A 181 -7.03 2.40 9.18
C THR A 181 -5.93 1.57 9.84
N ILE A 182 -5.36 2.07 10.94
CA ILE A 182 -4.46 1.28 11.78
C ILE A 182 -5.33 0.61 12.84
N HIS A 183 -5.35 -0.72 12.84
CA HIS A 183 -6.06 -1.50 13.86
C HIS A 183 -5.23 -1.70 15.12
N LYS A 184 -3.94 -2.00 14.95
CA LYS A 184 -3.02 -2.28 16.05
C LYS A 184 -1.57 -2.03 15.67
N TRP A 185 -0.72 -2.04 16.68
CA TRP A 185 0.73 -1.94 16.54
C TRP A 185 1.40 -3.21 17.06
N ALA A 186 2.47 -3.63 16.39
CA ALA A 186 3.23 -4.82 16.74
C ALA A 186 4.74 -4.50 16.84
N PRO A 187 5.54 -5.34 17.54
CA PRO A 187 6.97 -5.20 17.53
C PRO A 187 7.57 -5.66 16.20
N MET A 188 8.75 -5.13 15.86
CA MET A 188 9.45 -5.46 14.60
C MET A 188 9.77 -6.95 14.42
N ASP A 189 9.94 -7.67 15.53
CA ASP A 189 10.35 -9.08 15.55
C ASP A 189 9.21 -10.02 15.99
N ALA A 190 7.95 -9.60 15.85
CA ALA A 190 6.81 -10.47 16.14
C ALA A 190 6.76 -11.66 15.19
N GLU A 191 6.86 -12.89 15.72
CA GLU A 191 6.68 -14.13 14.94
C GLU A 191 5.20 -14.34 14.56
N GLU A 192 4.29 -13.89 15.42
CA GLU A 192 2.85 -13.88 15.19
C GLU A 192 2.26 -12.60 15.77
N VAL A 193 1.26 -12.05 15.09
CA VAL A 193 0.45 -10.99 15.69
C VAL A 193 -0.81 -11.65 16.27
N PRO A 194 -1.03 -11.60 17.60
CA PRO A 194 -2.21 -12.21 18.21
C PRO A 194 -3.49 -11.65 17.58
N ASP A 195 -4.41 -12.52 17.18
CA ASP A 195 -5.77 -12.10 16.89
C ASP A 195 -6.44 -11.67 18.20
N GLU A 196 -7.06 -10.48 18.20
CA GLU A 196 -7.96 -10.13 19.29
C GLU A 196 -9.20 -11.02 19.19
N PRO A 197 -9.79 -11.45 20.32
CA PRO A 197 -11.05 -12.17 20.29
C PRO A 197 -12.09 -11.29 19.60
N GLU A 198 -12.73 -11.84 18.57
CA GLU A 198 -13.86 -11.21 17.90
C GLU A 198 -14.93 -10.95 18.95
N VAL A 199 -15.15 -9.67 19.30
CA VAL A 199 -16.25 -9.30 20.20
C VAL A 199 -17.51 -9.49 19.35
N GLU A 200 -18.19 -10.62 19.54
CA GLU A 200 -19.54 -10.81 19.02
C GLU A 200 -20.37 -9.58 19.45
N PRO A 201 -21.07 -8.91 18.52
CA PRO A 201 -21.95 -7.82 18.91
C PRO A 201 -22.98 -8.40 19.88
N GLU A 202 -23.03 -7.85 21.10
CA GLU A 202 -24.11 -8.14 22.04
C GLU A 202 -25.43 -7.85 21.30
N GLU A 203 -26.26 -8.89 21.15
CA GLU A 203 -27.63 -8.75 20.66
C GLU A 203 -28.32 -7.69 21.52
N ASP A 204 -28.59 -6.53 20.91
CA ASP A 204 -29.36 -5.45 21.51
C ASP A 204 -30.76 -6.00 21.82
N ASP A 205 -31.01 -6.29 23.11
CA ASP A 205 -32.29 -6.76 23.62
C ASP A 205 -33.43 -5.86 23.11
N GLU A 206 -34.39 -6.49 22.44
CA GLU A 206 -35.67 -5.91 22.03
C GLU A 206 -36.31 -5.10 23.17
N VAL A 207 -36.40 -3.79 23.01
CA VAL A 207 -37.31 -2.96 23.82
C VAL A 207 -38.66 -2.89 23.11
N GLU A 208 -39.61 -3.69 23.58
CA GLU A 208 -41.03 -3.63 23.23
C GLU A 208 -41.65 -2.24 23.52
N GLU A 209 -42.13 -1.63 22.44
CA GLU A 209 -43.43 -0.97 22.27
C GLU A 209 -43.92 0.12 23.26
N ALA A 210 -44.05 1.34 22.75
CA ALA A 210 -45.11 2.27 23.17
C ALA A 210 -45.79 2.87 21.94
N GLU A 211 -47.03 2.44 21.70
CA GLU A 211 -47.93 2.91 20.64
C GLU A 211 -48.08 4.45 20.64
N VAL A 212 -47.78 5.10 19.51
CA VAL A 212 -48.21 6.47 19.24
C VAL A 212 -49.34 6.47 18.21
N VAL A 213 -50.54 6.75 18.74
CA VAL A 213 -51.79 6.95 18.01
C VAL A 213 -51.66 8.06 16.95
N LYS A 214 -51.96 7.73 15.70
CA LYS A 214 -51.99 8.65 14.54
C LYS A 214 -53.16 9.64 14.61
N PRO A 215 -52.95 10.93 14.28
CA PRO A 215 -54.02 11.76 13.72
C PRO A 215 -53.92 11.89 12.19
N LYS A 216 -55.06 11.64 11.54
CA LYS A 216 -55.32 11.82 10.10
C LYS A 216 -55.27 13.29 9.69
N THR A 217 -54.55 13.64 8.62
CA THR A 217 -54.83 14.88 7.88
C THR A 217 -54.75 14.73 6.35
N ARG A 218 -55.94 14.55 5.77
CA ARG A 218 -56.51 15.09 4.52
C ARG A 218 -55.60 15.35 3.29
N LYS A 219 -55.82 14.52 2.26
CA LYS A 219 -55.46 14.72 0.84
C LYS A 219 -55.84 16.13 0.34
N ARG A 220 -54.89 16.87 -0.25
CA ARG A 220 -55.20 17.96 -1.19
C ARG A 220 -55.08 17.44 -2.62
N ARG A 221 -56.20 17.57 -3.35
CA ARG A 221 -56.35 17.23 -4.76
C ARG A 221 -55.60 18.23 -5.63
N ARG A 222 -55.03 17.70 -6.71
CA ARG A 222 -54.56 18.41 -7.91
C ARG A 222 -55.78 19.08 -8.60
N ALA A 223 -55.63 20.31 -9.07
CA ALA A 223 -56.54 20.95 -10.02
C ALA A 223 -55.72 21.56 -11.17
N VAL A 224 -56.27 21.46 -12.37
CA VAL A 224 -55.73 21.86 -13.67
C VAL A 224 -56.40 23.17 -14.11
N ALA A 225 -55.59 24.02 -14.78
CA ALA A 225 -55.88 25.07 -15.79
C ALA A 225 -56.80 26.26 -15.47
N GLN A 226 -56.28 27.45 -15.76
CA GLN A 226 -56.75 28.26 -16.91
C GLN A 226 -55.58 29.02 -17.53
#